data_AF-A0A0L7KDT9-F1
#
_entry.id   AF-A0A0L7KDT9-F1
#
_cell.length_a   1.000
_cell.length_b   1.000
_cell.length_c   1.000
_cell.angle_alpha   90.00
_cell.angle_beta   90.00
_cell.angle_gamma   90.00
#
_symmetry.space_group_name_H-M   'P 1'
#
loop_
_entity.id
_entity.type
_entity.pdbx_description
1 polymer ?
#
loop_
_entity_poly.entity_id
_entity_poly.type
_entity_poly.pdbx_seq_one_letter_code
_entity_poly.pdbx_strand_id
1 'polypeptide(L)'
;MQRNFAAMDHDRLLADASAIEWSQLFSTSDIDTKISIFNDTLTSLYDKHAPIKPVRMKRPPAPWLTEYIRKLMARRNHLYRDFALPLTCEYIQLTMVQEASSCGQA
;
A
#
# COMPACT_ATOMS: atom_id res chain seq x y z
N MET A 1 -7.74 12.42 1.39
CA MET A 1 -7.96 12.34 -0.06
C MET A 1 -6.60 12.20 -0.73
N GLN A 2 -6.45 11.38 -1.77
CA GLN A 2 -5.13 11.13 -2.39
C GLN A 2 -5.27 10.89 -3.90
N ARG A 3 -4.27 11.32 -4.67
CA ARG A 3 -4.11 10.97 -6.10
C ARG A 3 -3.40 9.64 -6.24
N ASN A 4 -3.86 8.78 -7.15
CA ASN A 4 -3.19 7.53 -7.48
C ASN A 4 -2.40 7.70 -8.79
N PHE A 5 -1.08 7.81 -8.68
CA PHE A 5 -0.18 7.94 -9.83
C PHE A 5 0.25 6.59 -10.42
N ALA A 6 0.10 5.49 -9.68
CA ALA A 6 0.58 4.17 -10.12
C ALA A 6 -0.26 3.57 -11.27
N ALA A 7 -1.50 4.02 -11.42
CA ALA A 7 -2.42 3.56 -12.46
C ALA A 7 -2.62 4.58 -13.59
N MET A 8 -1.74 5.59 -13.66
CA MET A 8 -1.82 6.64 -14.68
C MET A 8 -1.27 6.13 -16.02
N ASP A 9 -1.95 6.48 -17.10
CA ASP A 9 -1.46 6.27 -18.47
C ASP A 9 -0.47 7.38 -18.84
N HIS A 10 0.81 7.02 -18.90
CA HIS A 10 1.91 7.95 -19.18
C HIS A 10 1.90 8.47 -20.62
N ASP A 11 1.53 7.64 -21.59
CA ASP A 11 1.51 8.04 -23.00
C ASP A 11 0.43 9.09 -23.25
N ARG A 12 -0.75 8.89 -22.65
CA ARG A 12 -1.83 9.88 -22.70
C ARG A 12 -1.47 11.16 -21.96
N LEU A 13 -0.82 11.07 -20.81
CA LEU A 13 -0.34 12.26 -20.08
C LEU A 13 0.63 13.07 -20.94
N LEU A 14 1.60 12.42 -21.59
CA LEU A 14 2.57 13.09 -22.44
C LEU A 14 1.90 13.74 -23.65
N ALA A 15 0.97 13.03 -24.30
CA ALA A 15 0.20 13.58 -25.41
C ALA A 15 -0.60 14.82 -24.99
N ASP A 16 -1.34 14.73 -23.89
CA ASP A 16 -2.12 15.86 -23.36
C ASP A 16 -1.22 17.02 -22.90
N ALA A 17 -0.08 16.74 -22.25
CA ALA A 17 0.88 17.75 -21.83
C ALA A 17 1.54 18.48 -23.01
N SER A 18 1.80 17.78 -24.11
CA SER A 18 2.37 18.35 -25.33
C SER A 18 1.37 19.25 -26.08
N ALA A 19 0.07 19.03 -25.89
CA ALA A 19 -0.99 19.81 -26.51
C ALA A 19 -1.32 21.11 -25.74
N ILE A 20 -0.75 21.30 -24.55
CA ILE A 20 -0.97 22.49 -23.73
C ILE A 20 -0.34 23.71 -24.40
N GLU A 21 -1.12 24.78 -24.55
CA GLU A 21 -0.64 26.05 -25.05
C GLU A 21 0.06 26.84 -23.93
N TRP A 22 1.39 26.95 -24.01
CA TRP A 22 2.19 27.69 -23.02
C TRP A 22 2.37 29.18 -23.34
N SER A 23 1.86 29.64 -24.49
CA SER A 23 2.03 31.02 -24.99
C SER A 23 1.54 32.06 -23.96
N GLN A 24 0.41 31.78 -23.32
CA GLN A 24 -0.22 32.65 -22.32
C GLN A 24 0.72 32.90 -21.14
N LEU A 25 1.39 31.86 -20.64
CA LEU A 25 2.35 31.95 -19.54
C LEU A 25 3.55 32.86 -19.88
N PHE A 26 4.03 32.82 -21.13
CA PHE A 26 5.15 33.65 -21.56
C PHE A 26 4.73 35.11 -21.84
N SER A 27 3.51 35.33 -22.30
CA SER A 27 2.98 36.65 -22.64
C SER A 27 2.66 37.54 -21.43
N THR A 28 2.34 36.94 -20.28
CA THR A 28 2.02 37.70 -19.06
C THR A 28 3.27 38.41 -18.54
N SER A 29 3.13 39.63 -18.01
CA SER A 29 4.25 40.38 -17.41
C SER A 29 4.40 40.14 -15.91
N ASP A 30 3.28 39.95 -15.22
CA ASP A 30 3.23 39.74 -13.78
C ASP A 30 3.63 38.32 -13.37
N ILE A 31 4.45 38.21 -12.33
CA ILE A 31 5.01 36.93 -11.88
C ILE A 31 3.95 36.10 -11.15
N ASP A 32 3.13 36.74 -10.31
CA ASP A 32 2.10 36.03 -9.54
C ASP A 32 1.05 35.41 -10.46
N THR A 33 0.64 36.16 -11.48
CA THR A 33 -0.27 35.69 -12.52
C THR A 33 0.31 34.52 -13.30
N LYS A 34 1.62 34.52 -13.62
CA LYS A 34 2.29 33.38 -14.25
C LYS A 34 2.23 32.14 -13.37
N ILE A 35 2.51 32.28 -12.09
CA ILE A 35 2.48 31.17 -11.13
C ILE A 35 1.06 30.58 -11.06
N SER A 36 0.02 31.42 -11.05
CA SER A 36 -1.37 30.95 -11.09
C SER A 36 -1.64 30.14 -12.35
N ILE A 37 -1.36 30.71 -13.53
CA ILE A 37 -1.59 30.03 -14.82
C ILE A 37 -0.88 28.68 -14.86
N PHE A 38 0.39 28.63 -14.43
CA PHE A 38 1.16 27.40 -14.38
C PHE A 38 0.53 26.36 -13.46
N ASN A 39 0.17 26.75 -12.23
CA ASN A 39 -0.42 25.85 -11.25
C ASN A 39 -1.80 25.35 -11.69
N ASP A 40 -2.63 26.21 -12.25
CA ASP A 40 -3.98 25.87 -12.72
C ASP A 40 -3.91 24.90 -13.89
N THR A 41 -3.01 25.17 -14.84
CA THR A 41 -2.75 24.30 -15.99
C THR A 41 -2.27 22.91 -15.54
N LEU A 42 -1.28 22.86 -14.65
CA LEU A 42 -0.74 21.59 -14.15
C LEU A 42 -1.76 20.82 -13.31
N THR A 43 -2.52 21.51 -12.46
CA THR A 43 -3.54 20.90 -11.61
C THR A 43 -4.68 20.32 -12.46
N SER A 44 -5.14 21.04 -13.47
CA SER A 44 -6.18 20.53 -14.38
C SER A 44 -5.74 19.30 -15.18
N LEU A 45 -4.48 19.28 -15.63
CA LEU A 45 -3.88 18.10 -16.27
C LEU A 45 -3.88 16.90 -15.30
N TYR A 46 -3.40 17.10 -14.06
CA TYR A 46 -3.39 16.02 -13.09
C TYR A 46 -4.78 15.57 -12.64
N ASP A 47 -5.77 16.46 -12.58
CA ASP A 47 -7.13 16.08 -12.21
C ASP A 47 -7.78 15.20 -13.30
N LYS A 48 -7.40 15.37 -14.57
CA LYS A 48 -7.79 14.49 -15.68
C LYS A 48 -7.17 13.09 -15.56
N HIS A 49 -5.86 13.00 -15.30
CA HIS A 49 -5.11 11.73 -15.36
C HIS A 49 -4.99 10.99 -14.00
N ALA A 50 -4.97 11.71 -12.89
CA ALA A 50 -4.97 11.18 -11.53
C ALA A 50 -5.87 12.04 -10.62
N PRO A 51 -7.20 11.91 -10.77
CA PRO A 51 -8.15 12.65 -9.94
C PRO A 51 -7.94 12.35 -8.46
N ILE A 52 -8.17 13.38 -7.63
CA ILE A 52 -8.18 13.25 -6.17
C ILE A 52 -9.38 12.37 -5.78
N LYS A 53 -9.09 11.21 -5.18
CA LYS A 53 -10.11 10.27 -4.71
C LYS A 53 -10.09 10.17 -3.19
N PRO A 54 -11.25 9.96 -2.54
CA PRO A 54 -11.28 9.61 -1.13
C PRO A 54 -10.59 8.25 -0.95
N VAL A 55 -9.60 8.20 -0.08
CA VAL A 55 -8.93 6.94 0.27
C VAL A 55 -9.88 6.19 1.20
N ARG A 56 -10.46 5.09 0.70
CA ARG A 56 -11.22 4.17 1.54
C ARG A 56 -10.25 3.39 2.41
N MET A 57 -10.21 3.71 3.69
CA MET A 57 -9.48 2.91 4.68
C MET A 57 -10.18 1.56 4.85
N LYS A 58 -9.67 0.53 4.16
CA LYS A 58 -10.25 -0.83 4.21
C LYS A 58 -10.19 -1.47 5.60
N ARG A 59 -9.24 -1.05 6.43
CA ARG A 59 -9.02 -1.57 7.78
C ARG A 59 -8.84 -0.40 8.73
N PRO A 60 -9.89 0.02 9.46
CA PRO A 60 -9.73 1.00 10.53
C PRO A 60 -8.72 0.49 11.58
N PRO A 61 -8.09 1.37 12.37
CA PRO A 61 -7.24 0.91 13.46
C PRO A 61 -8.07 0.02 14.37
N ALA A 62 -7.63 -1.21 14.61
CA ALA A 62 -8.29 -2.14 15.51
C ALA A 62 -7.84 -1.81 16.93
N PRO A 63 -8.62 -1.09 17.76
CA PRO A 63 -8.13 -0.59 19.05
C PRO A 63 -7.90 -1.72 20.05
N TRP A 64 -8.61 -2.83 19.86
CA TRP A 64 -8.43 -4.07 20.60
C TRP A 64 -7.13 -4.81 20.24
N LEU A 65 -6.49 -4.49 19.11
CA LEU A 65 -5.24 -5.13 18.68
C LEU A 65 -4.04 -4.42 19.32
N THR A 66 -3.83 -4.72 20.59
CA THR A 66 -2.70 -4.20 21.36
C THR A 66 -1.35 -4.73 20.84
N GLU A 67 -0.25 -4.05 21.17
CA GLU A 67 1.11 -4.50 20.84
C GLU A 67 1.41 -5.92 21.36
N TYR A 68 0.84 -6.27 22.52
CA TYR A 68 0.98 -7.62 23.08
C TYR A 68 0.37 -8.68 22.16
N ILE A 69 -0.87 -8.47 21.70
CA ILE A 69 -1.55 -9.40 20.79
C ILE A 69 -0.80 -9.46 19.45
N ARG A 70 -0.27 -8.33 18.96
CA ARG A 70 0.56 -8.30 17.75
C ARG A 70 1.83 -9.15 17.89
N LYS A 71 2.50 -9.12 19.05
CA LYS A 71 3.67 -9.97 19.34
C LYS A 71 3.29 -11.45 19.36
N LEU A 72 2.16 -11.82 19.95
CA LEU A 72 1.66 -13.19 19.94
C LEU A 72 1.35 -13.66 18.51
N MET A 73 0.70 -12.83 17.68
CA MET A 73 0.45 -13.14 16.27
C MET A 73 1.75 -13.33 15.48
N ALA A 74 2.76 -12.50 15.72
CA ALA A 74 4.07 -12.62 15.08
C ALA A 74 4.78 -13.92 15.49
N ARG A 75 4.80 -14.24 16.80
CA ARG A 75 5.37 -15.49 17.31
C ARG A 75 4.68 -16.70 16.70
N ARG A 76 3.35 -16.69 16.68
CA ARG A 76 2.53 -17.72 16.01
C ARG A 76 2.96 -17.88 14.54
N ASN A 77 2.99 -16.80 13.77
CA ASN A 77 3.34 -16.84 12.34
C ASN A 77 4.76 -17.34 12.09
N HIS A 78 5.72 -16.98 12.96
CA HIS A 78 7.08 -17.48 12.90
C HIS A 78 7.13 -18.98 13.15
N LEU A 79 6.48 -19.47 14.22
CA LEU A 79 6.36 -20.91 14.48
C LEU A 79 5.67 -21.65 13.33
N TYR A 80 4.63 -21.10 12.72
CA TYR A 80 4.00 -21.71 11.53
C TYR A 80 4.98 -21.80 10.34
N ARG A 81 5.84 -20.80 10.14
CA ARG A 81 6.85 -20.86 9.07
C ARG A 81 7.93 -21.89 9.37
N ASP A 82 8.35 -21.97 10.63
CA ASP A 82 9.43 -22.85 11.05
C ASP A 82 8.98 -24.32 11.14
N PHE A 83 7.72 -24.56 11.53
CA PHE A 83 7.24 -25.91 11.90
C PHE A 83 6.06 -26.43 11.06
N ALA A 84 5.42 -25.63 10.19
CA ALA A 84 4.11 -26.00 9.63
C ALA A 84 4.00 -26.09 8.09
N LEU A 85 5.08 -26.14 7.31
CA LEU A 85 4.99 -26.63 5.91
C LEU A 85 6.24 -27.46 5.52
N PRO A 86 6.11 -28.70 5.00
CA PRO A 86 4.90 -29.48 4.71
C PRO A 86 4.66 -30.58 5.76
N LEU A 87 3.41 -30.69 6.24
CA LEU A 87 2.87 -31.93 6.79
C LEU A 87 2.72 -32.94 5.66
N THR A 88 3.82 -33.57 5.24
CA THR A 88 3.70 -34.90 4.61
C THR A 88 3.21 -35.85 5.68
N CYS A 89 2.12 -36.56 5.39
CA CYS A 89 1.34 -37.40 6.31
C CYS A 89 2.18 -38.35 7.19
N GLU A 90 3.37 -38.75 6.73
CA GLU A 90 4.26 -39.69 7.42
C GLU A 90 4.87 -39.16 8.72
N TYR A 91 5.00 -37.84 8.94
CA TYR A 91 5.79 -37.32 10.08
C TYR A 91 4.96 -37.06 11.36
N ILE A 92 3.63 -37.03 11.28
CA ILE A 92 2.75 -36.69 12.42
C ILE A 92 2.66 -37.84 13.44
N GLN A 93 2.80 -39.10 13.01
CA GLN A 93 2.73 -40.24 13.93
C GLN A 93 3.94 -40.35 14.86
N LEU A 94 5.11 -39.82 14.48
CA LEU A 94 6.34 -39.97 15.26
C LEU A 94 6.46 -38.95 16.40
N THR A 95 6.00 -37.71 16.21
CA THR A 95 6.15 -36.65 17.21
C THR A 95 5.12 -36.74 18.34
N MET A 96 3.90 -37.22 18.07
CA MET A 96 2.87 -37.41 19.11
C MET A 96 3.19 -38.55 20.10
N VAL A 97 4.10 -39.47 19.75
CA VAL A 97 4.49 -40.60 20.63
C VAL A 97 5.56 -40.17 21.65
N GLN A 98 6.38 -39.16 21.36
CA GLN A 98 7.50 -38.77 22.24
C GLN A 98 7.11 -37.81 23.37
N GLU A 99 6.09 -36.97 23.18
CA GLU A 99 5.65 -36.05 24.25
C GLU A 99 4.81 -36.75 25.34
N ALA A 100 4.15 -37.87 25.02
CA ALA A 100 3.38 -38.65 25.99
C ALA A 100 4.25 -39.38 27.03
N SER A 101 5.52 -39.70 26.70
CA SER A 101 6.44 -40.39 27.64
C SER A 101 7.12 -39.46 28.64
N SER A 102 7.10 -38.14 28.44
CA SER A 102 7.73 -37.19 29.38
C SER A 102 6.79 -36.70 30.49
N CYS A 103 5.49 -37.03 30.44
CA CYS A 103 4.50 -36.63 31.46
C CYS A 103 4.26 -37.74 32.51
N GLY A 104 5.08 -38.78 32.54
CA GLY A 104 4.92 -39.96 33.39
C GLY A 104 6.11 -40.30 34.29
N GLN A 105 6.98 -39.34 34.60
CA GLN A 105 8.01 -39.51 35.65
C GLN A 105 7.89 -38.37 36.65
N ALA A 106 7.06 -38.65 37.67
CA ALA A 106 7.03 -37.96 38.95
C ALA A 106 8.15 -38.49 39.86
#